data_AF-A0A4Q3RWG2-F1
#
_entry.id   AF-A0A4Q3RWG2-F1
#
_cell.length_a   1.000
_cell.length_b   1.000
_cell.length_c   1.000
_cell.angle_alpha   90.00
_cell.angle_beta   90.00
_cell.angle_gamma   90.00
#
_symmetry.space_group_name_H-M   'P 1'
#
loop_
_entity.id
_entity.type
_entity.pdbx_description
1 polymer ?
#
loop_
_entity_poly.entity_id
_entity_poly.type
_entity_poly.pdbx_seq_one_letter_code
_entity_poly.pdbx_strand_id
1 'polypeptide(L)'
;MISDLLITLAKLNVAIAAAVLVVMLLRQPLLRLFGAQAAYAAWLIVPLAASASLLPALRSVPLEEAAVPEVAALIESQPWLSGLAIAAWLVGAAVLALRLAAGQRRFMRKAARGQA
;
A
#
# COMPACT_ATOMS: atom_id res chain seq x y z
N MET A 1 -19.21 15.28 -1.64
CA MET A 1 -19.30 14.26 -2.71
C MET A 1 -17.92 13.88 -3.27
N ILE A 2 -17.25 14.74 -4.06
CA ILE A 2 -15.90 14.41 -4.59
C ILE A 2 -14.87 14.29 -3.48
N SER A 3 -14.87 15.21 -2.50
CA SER A 3 -13.95 15.17 -1.36
C SER A 3 -14.09 13.87 -0.55
N ASP A 4 -15.32 13.47 -0.22
CA ASP A 4 -15.60 12.24 0.54
C ASP A 4 -15.15 10.98 -0.22
N LEU A 5 -15.33 10.99 -1.55
CA LEU A 5 -14.84 9.93 -2.43
C LEU A 5 -13.30 9.87 -2.39
N LEU A 6 -12.62 11.00 -2.53
CA LEU A 6 -11.15 11.06 -2.49
C LEU A 6 -10.60 10.61 -1.14
N ILE A 7 -11.22 11.02 -0.03
CA ILE A 7 -10.85 10.59 1.32
C ILE A 7 -11.03 9.08 1.48
N THR A 8 -12.16 8.54 1.00
CA THR A 8 -12.42 7.09 1.03
C THR A 8 -11.40 6.33 0.19
N LEU A 9 -11.08 6.85 -0.99
CA LEU A 9 -10.10 6.24 -1.90
C LEU A 9 -8.69 6.28 -1.31
N ALA A 10 -8.30 7.39 -0.66
CA ALA A 10 -7.02 7.52 0.02
C ALA A 10 -6.92 6.52 1.18
N LYS A 11 -7.98 6.41 2.00
CA LYS A 11 -8.06 5.43 3.10
C LYS A 11 -7.91 3.99 2.60
N LEU A 12 -8.62 3.63 1.53
CA LEU A 12 -8.50 2.32 0.89
C LEU A 12 -7.09 2.05 0.38
N ASN A 13 -6.48 3.02 -0.31
CA ASN A 13 -5.12 2.89 -0.82
C ASN A 13 -4.11 2.63 0.30
N VAL A 14 -4.20 3.38 1.40
CA VAL A 14 -3.32 3.20 2.56
C VAL A 14 -3.51 1.82 3.19
N ALA A 15 -4.76 1.37 3.38
CA ALA A 15 -5.06 0.06 3.95
C ALA A 15 -4.52 -1.09 3.08
N ILE A 16 -4.75 -1.02 1.77
CA ILE A 16 -4.27 -2.01 0.79
C ILE A 16 -2.73 -2.00 0.75
N ALA A 17 -2.10 -0.83 0.68
CA ALA A 17 -0.64 -0.72 0.65
C ALA A 17 0.01 -1.32 1.90
N ALA A 18 -0.53 -1.02 3.09
CA ALA A 18 -0.07 -1.59 4.34
C ALA A 18 -0.21 -3.12 4.35
N ALA A 19 -1.37 -3.64 3.91
CA ALA A 19 -1.60 -5.08 3.81
C ALA A 19 -0.61 -5.76 2.84
N VAL A 20 -0.35 -5.16 1.68
CA VAL A 20 0.64 -5.68 0.71
C VAL A 20 2.04 -5.71 1.30
N LEU A 21 2.46 -4.65 2.01
CA LEU A 21 3.78 -4.63 2.66
C LEU A 21 3.91 -5.73 3.72
N VAL A 22 2.86 -5.94 4.53
CA VAL A 22 2.80 -7.03 5.51
C VAL A 22 2.92 -8.39 4.82
N VAL A 23 2.16 -8.62 3.74
CA VAL A 23 2.26 -9.86 2.95
C VAL A 23 3.67 -10.03 2.40
N MET A 24 4.27 -8.99 1.82
CA MET A 24 5.61 -9.07 1.25
C MET A 24 6.68 -9.40 2.30
N LEU A 25 6.56 -8.83 3.50
CA LEU A 25 7.47 -9.09 4.62
C LEU A 25 7.31 -10.53 5.14
N LEU A 26 6.06 -11.00 5.24
CA LEU A 26 5.71 -12.31 5.77
C LEU A 26 5.81 -13.44 4.72
N ARG A 27 5.90 -13.13 3.43
CA ARG A 27 5.87 -14.13 2.35
C ARG A 27 6.99 -15.15 2.45
N GLN A 28 8.22 -14.70 2.66
CA GLN A 28 9.39 -15.58 2.80
C GLN A 28 9.31 -16.48 4.04
N PRO A 29 9.04 -15.96 5.26
CA PRO A 29 8.90 -16.83 6.43
C PRO A 29 7.70 -17.78 6.32
N LEU A 30 6.57 -17.37 5.75
CA LEU A 30 5.43 -18.28 5.55
C LEU A 30 5.76 -19.41 4.59
N LEU A 31 6.42 -19.10 3.47
CA LEU A 31 6.86 -20.13 2.51
C LEU A 31 7.82 -21.14 3.15
N ARG A 32 8.70 -20.68 4.05
CA ARG A 32 9.70 -21.54 4.70
C ARG A 32 9.14 -22.39 5.84
N LEU A 33 8.15 -21.88 6.58
CA LEU A 33 7.62 -22.54 7.79
C LEU A 33 6.33 -23.33 7.53
N PHE A 34 5.46 -22.84 6.64
CA PHE A 34 4.10 -23.36 6.44
C PHE A 34 3.82 -23.80 4.99
N GLY A 35 4.79 -23.61 4.08
CA GLY A 35 4.67 -24.01 2.67
C GLY A 35 3.87 -23.04 1.79
N ALA A 36 3.64 -23.45 0.55
CA ALA A 36 3.07 -22.60 -0.50
C ALA A 36 1.61 -22.19 -0.23
N GLN A 37 0.80 -23.09 0.35
CA GLN A 37 -0.63 -22.85 0.57
C GLN A 37 -0.87 -21.72 1.58
N ALA A 38 -0.13 -21.68 2.69
CA ALA A 38 -0.23 -20.62 3.68
C ALA A 38 0.20 -19.26 3.11
N ALA A 39 1.26 -19.24 2.29
CA ALA A 39 1.72 -18.01 1.64
C ALA A 39 0.69 -17.43 0.66
N TYR A 40 -0.10 -18.28 -0.01
CA TYR A 40 -1.23 -17.84 -0.83
C TYR A 40 -2.42 -17.38 0.01
N ALA A 41 -2.75 -18.10 1.09
CA ALA A 41 -3.82 -17.69 2.00
C ALA A 41 -3.57 -16.32 2.65
N ALA A 42 -2.30 -15.98 2.91
CA ALA A 42 -1.91 -14.68 3.45
C ALA A 42 -2.36 -13.50 2.57
N TRP A 43 -2.54 -13.69 1.26
CA TRP A 43 -3.06 -12.64 0.38
C TRP A 43 -4.50 -12.22 0.70
N LEU A 44 -5.29 -13.05 1.39
CA LEU A 44 -6.64 -12.69 1.84
C LEU A 44 -6.63 -11.49 2.80
N ILE A 45 -5.49 -11.17 3.43
CA ILE A 45 -5.38 -9.98 4.29
C ILE A 45 -5.63 -8.69 3.50
N VAL A 46 -5.36 -8.66 2.19
CA VAL A 46 -5.55 -7.47 1.35
C VAL A 46 -7.04 -7.13 1.17
N PRO A 47 -7.91 -8.03 0.64
CA PRO A 47 -9.34 -7.74 0.56
C PRO A 47 -9.96 -7.57 1.96
N LEU A 48 -9.50 -8.30 2.98
CA LEU A 48 -9.97 -8.11 4.35
C LEU A 48 -9.63 -6.72 4.90
N ALA A 49 -8.41 -6.22 4.68
CA ALA A 49 -8.03 -4.87 5.09
C ALA A 49 -8.81 -3.78 4.33
N ALA A 50 -9.07 -3.99 3.04
CA ALA A 50 -9.90 -3.09 2.25
C ALA A 50 -11.33 -3.05 2.80
N SER A 51 -11.96 -4.20 3.03
CA SER A 51 -13.29 -4.29 3.64
C SER A 51 -13.32 -3.69 5.06
N ALA A 52 -12.31 -3.99 5.88
CA ALA A 52 -12.14 -3.42 7.22
C ALA A 52 -12.09 -1.89 7.20
N SER A 53 -11.42 -1.31 6.18
CA SER A 53 -11.35 0.15 6.05
C SER A 53 -12.70 0.81 5.73
N LEU A 54 -13.66 0.07 5.17
CA LEU A 54 -15.00 0.56 4.85
C LEU A 54 -15.96 0.46 6.04
N LEU A 55 -15.62 -0.32 7.07
CA LEU A 55 -16.44 -0.39 8.27
C LEU A 55 -16.45 0.96 9.00
N PRO A 56 -17.61 1.37 9.56
CA PRO A 56 -17.68 2.50 10.46
C PRO A 56 -16.77 2.26 11.67
N ALA A 57 -16.11 3.31 12.16
CA ALA A 57 -15.28 3.19 13.36
C ALA A 57 -16.16 2.79 14.56
N LEU A 58 -15.85 1.64 15.18
CA LEU A 58 -16.62 1.07 16.30
C LEU A 58 -16.59 1.96 17.56
N ARG A 59 -15.62 2.87 17.65
CA ARG A 59 -15.59 3.99 18.59
C ARG A 59 -15.04 5.21 17.87
N SER A 60 -15.87 6.23 17.70
CA SER A 60 -15.35 7.58 17.54
C SER A 60 -14.67 7.94 18.87
N VAL A 61 -13.35 7.79 18.94
CA VAL A 61 -12.61 8.76 19.75
C VAL A 61 -12.99 10.11 19.13
N PRO A 62 -13.55 11.06 19.88
CA PRO A 62 -13.78 12.38 19.34
C PRO A 62 -12.39 12.98 19.08
N LEU A 63 -11.86 12.71 17.89
CA LEU A 63 -10.92 13.60 17.25
C LEU A 63 -11.77 14.84 17.02
N GLU A 64 -11.56 15.85 17.86
CA GLU A 64 -12.22 17.15 17.75
C GLU A 64 -12.36 17.51 16.27
N GLU A 65 -13.59 17.71 15.82
CA GLU A 65 -13.91 18.10 14.45
C GLU A 65 -13.19 19.42 14.05
N ALA A 66 -12.67 20.14 15.05
CA ALA A 66 -11.78 21.30 14.96
C ALA A 66 -10.37 21.01 14.37
N ALA A 67 -9.91 19.76 14.30
CA ALA A 67 -8.57 19.45 13.78
C ALA A 67 -8.46 19.51 12.24
N VAL A 68 -9.59 19.38 11.52
CA VAL A 68 -9.59 19.41 10.04
C VAL A 68 -9.17 20.77 9.47
N PRO A 69 -9.69 21.92 9.94
CA PRO A 69 -9.23 23.23 9.47
C PRO A 69 -7.77 23.52 9.85
N GLU A 70 -7.30 23.04 11.02
CA GLU A 70 -5.91 23.23 11.45
C GLU A 70 -4.92 22.44 10.58
N VAL A 71 -5.23 21.19 10.24
CA VAL A 71 -4.41 20.38 9.33
C VAL A 71 -4.41 20.96 7.93
N ALA A 72 -5.56 21.45 7.44
CA ALA A 72 -5.63 22.09 6.13
C ALA A 72 -4.76 23.37 6.08
N ALA A 73 -4.85 24.23 7.10
CA ALA A 73 -4.02 25.43 7.22
C ALA A 73 -2.52 25.08 7.34
N LEU A 74 -2.17 24.01 8.05
CA LEU A 74 -0.79 23.53 8.15
C LEU A 74 -0.26 23.05 6.79
N ILE A 75 -1.06 22.30 6.02
CA ILE A 75 -0.70 21.83 4.67
C ILE A 75 -0.50 23.03 3.74
N GLU A 76 -1.38 24.02 3.80
CA GLU A 76 -1.30 25.24 2.99
C GLU A 76 -0.06 26.07 3.32
N SER A 77 0.31 26.12 4.61
CA SER A 77 1.52 26.81 5.08
C SER A 77 2.84 26.10 4.72
N GLN A 78 2.81 24.82 4.38
CA GLN A 78 4.00 23.98 4.12
C GLN A 78 3.92 23.29 2.74
N PRO A 79 3.92 24.05 1.62
CA PRO A 79 3.71 23.51 0.27
C PRO A 79 4.78 22.48 -0.17
N TRP A 80 5.97 22.51 0.44
CA TRP A 80 7.04 21.54 0.18
C TRP A 80 6.70 20.12 0.66
N LEU A 81 5.81 19.95 1.65
CA LEU A 81 5.34 18.62 2.09
C LEU A 81 4.65 17.88 0.95
N SER A 82 3.84 18.58 0.15
CA SER A 82 3.22 18.02 -1.06
C SER A 82 4.28 17.61 -2.08
N GLY A 83 5.32 18.44 -2.26
CA GLY A 83 6.46 18.12 -3.13
C GLY A 83 7.20 16.87 -2.69
N LEU A 84 7.48 16.73 -1.38
CA LEU A 84 8.09 15.53 -0.82
C LEU A 84 7.19 14.30 -0.92
N ALA A 85 5.89 14.44 -0.72
CA ALA A 85 4.94 13.32 -0.86
C ALA A 85 4.93 12.80 -2.31
N ILE A 86 4.91 13.70 -3.30
CA ILE A 86 5.00 13.35 -4.72
C ILE A 86 6.36 12.72 -5.02
N ALA A 87 7.46 13.29 -4.52
CA ALA A 87 8.80 12.74 -4.72
C ALA A 87 8.93 11.33 -4.11
N ALA A 88 8.46 11.13 -2.88
CA ALA A 88 8.45 9.84 -2.22
C ALA A 88 7.61 8.81 -3.00
N TRP A 89 6.45 9.22 -3.52
CA TRP A 89 5.62 8.40 -4.39
C TRP A 89 6.35 8.00 -5.68
N LEU A 90 6.99 8.95 -6.37
CA LEU A 90 7.76 8.71 -7.59
C LEU A 90 8.95 7.78 -7.36
N VAL A 91 9.67 7.97 -6.25
CA VAL A 91 10.78 7.09 -5.85
C VAL A 91 10.27 5.67 -5.61
N GLY A 92 9.16 5.51 -4.88
CA GLY A 92 8.52 4.21 -4.66
C GLY A 92 8.11 3.53 -5.96
N ALA A 93 7.47 4.27 -6.88
CA ALA A 93 7.08 3.79 -8.19
C ALA A 93 8.29 3.37 -9.04
N ALA A 94 9.35 4.17 -9.06
CA ALA A 94 10.59 3.87 -9.77
C ALA A 94 11.27 2.60 -9.23
N VAL A 95 11.37 2.47 -7.90
CA VAL A 95 11.92 1.26 -7.26
C VAL A 95 11.11 0.03 -7.65
N LEU A 96 9.77 0.11 -7.60
CA LEU A 96 8.91 -1.01 -8.00
C LEU A 96 9.09 -1.38 -9.47
N ALA A 97 9.08 -0.38 -10.37
CA ALA A 97 9.29 -0.57 -11.80
C ALA A 97 10.65 -1.24 -12.10
N LEU A 98 11.72 -0.79 -11.45
CA LEU A 98 13.05 -1.40 -11.58
C LEU A 98 13.07 -2.85 -11.10
N ARG A 99 12.42 -3.17 -9.98
CA ARG A 99 12.31 -4.55 -9.48
C ARG A 99 11.55 -5.45 -10.45
N LEU A 100 10.44 -4.97 -10.99
CA LEU A 100 9.64 -5.72 -11.98
C LEU A 100 10.43 -5.94 -13.27
N ALA A 101 11.08 -4.90 -13.80
CA ALA A 101 11.92 -4.99 -15.00
C ALA A 101 13.10 -5.97 -14.79
N ALA A 102 13.74 -5.94 -13.62
CA ALA A 102 14.80 -6.89 -13.29
C ALA A 102 14.27 -8.32 -13.21
N GLY A 103 13.10 -8.54 -12.60
CA GLY A 103 12.42 -9.83 -12.54
C GLY A 103 12.09 -10.38 -13.93
N GLN A 104 11.47 -9.56 -14.77
CA GLN A 104 11.12 -9.92 -16.15
C GLN A 104 12.36 -10.26 -16.99
N ARG A 105 13.43 -9.45 -16.90
CA ARG A 105 14.70 -9.74 -17.58
C ARG A 105 15.32 -11.06 -17.12
N ARG A 106 15.28 -11.36 -15.82
CA ARG A 106 15.78 -12.63 -15.28
C ARG A 106 14.97 -13.82 -15.80
N PHE A 107 13.66 -13.69 -15.88
CA PHE A 107 12.78 -14.71 -16.47
C PHE A 107 13.10 -14.95 -17.95
N MET A 108 13.19 -13.89 -18.76
CA MET A 108 13.53 -14.00 -20.18
C MET A 108 14.90 -14.65 -20.41
N ARG A 109 15.88 -14.36 -19.55
CA ARG A 109 17.19 -15.03 -19.60
C ARG A 109 17.11 -16.53 -19.27
N LYS A 110 16.21 -16.94 -18.37
CA LYS A 110 15.97 -18.37 -18.08
C LYS A 110 15.21 -19.07 -19.20
N ALA A 111 14.19 -18.41 -19.75
CA ALA A 111 13.42 -18.91 -20.89
C ALA A 111 14.29 -19.08 -22.14
N ALA A 112 15.17 -18.11 -22.44
CA ALA A 112 16.13 -18.21 -23.54
C ALA A 112 17.16 -19.33 -23.36
N ARG A 113 17.35 -19.84 -22.13
CA ARG A 113 18.20 -21.00 -21.82
C ARG A 113 17.42 -22.32 -21.77
N GLY A 114 16.11 -22.32 -22.05
CA GLY A 114 15.26 -23.51 -22.01
C GLY A 114 15.01 -24.08 -20.60
N GLN A 115 15.21 -23.27 -19.54
CA GLN A 115 15.10 -23.69 -18.13
C GLN A 115 13.86 -23.11 -17.43
N ALA A 116 12.82 -22.76 -18.19
CA ALA A 116 11.59 -22.16 -17.66
C ALA A 116 10.53 -23.23 -17.38
#